data_AF-A0A1J5E5D0-F1
#
_entry.id   AF-A0A1J5E5D0-F1
#
_cell.length_a   1.000
_cell.length_b   1.000
_cell.length_c   1.000
_cell.angle_alpha   90.00
_cell.angle_beta   90.00
_cell.angle_gamma   90.00
#
_symmetry.space_group_name_H-M   'P 1'
#
loop_
_entity.id
_entity.type
_entity.pdbx_description
1 polymer ?
#
loop_
_entity_poly.entity_id
_entity_poly.type
_entity_poly.pdbx_seq_one_letter_code
_entity_poly.pdbx_strand_id
1 'polypeptide(L)'
;MNLRTIDKRVMVLGDGETAVRLSKALNTSGLDSYLLWAGGTPPEGIPEGIAVELSARLVALQGQVGDFTATILSSDQFIRKLAGSVMVAFESRTEPVFDVATAPMHEGVATLEDAEAILRGERQISGDVKTVVFLDRLDGASTPASSERQFNAILSFLDRGIKCYAIGCQMKVASRNLELLYGRARDGGCVFFKNDFLSISFTQGRPLIRFEDLILHEEKEICADMVILAENFMPGASLPELREILGVETDKAGFMQADNVLRLPLQTNRRGVFVVGPSRAPVTRWDLDQEIPAAVSQVKELFAWAESFPYEEVISFDIDACARCLTCFRSCPHGAIHFTNRPNFLALACQQCGICTAFCPNEAIELRDMEKDRIKGLIANERKGSDSAPVVVFACEKSGARILNSIPSEDTLLRRIRWIQLPCGGTLRTQYLLDAIGNASEIPERVMVLACHEDNCRSGMGTIKARATVERVKSFLDSVGWNQTKIEFISTASNEAERIRKLLAAS
;
A
#
# COMPACT_ATOMS: atom_id res chain seq x y z
N MET A 1 3.74 33.01 -2.80
CA MET A 1 4.80 32.06 -2.39
C MET A 1 5.62 31.79 -3.64
N ASN A 2 6.94 32.02 -3.62
CA ASN A 2 7.80 31.64 -4.75
C ASN A 2 7.73 30.12 -4.86
N LEU A 3 6.89 29.60 -5.77
CA LEU A 3 6.67 28.16 -6.01
C LEU A 3 7.94 27.41 -6.48
N ARG A 4 9.11 28.06 -6.52
CA ARG A 4 10.33 27.54 -7.12
C ARG A 4 11.32 26.91 -6.13
N THR A 5 11.19 27.19 -4.83
CA THR A 5 12.11 26.64 -3.82
C THR A 5 11.36 25.61 -2.99
N ILE A 6 11.71 24.34 -3.19
CA ILE A 6 11.20 23.23 -2.39
C ILE A 6 12.12 22.98 -1.19
N ASP A 7 11.54 22.63 -0.05
CA ASP A 7 12.28 22.03 1.05
C ASP A 7 12.75 20.63 0.63
N LYS A 8 14.02 20.29 0.85
CA LYS A 8 14.61 18.98 0.51
C LYS A 8 14.89 18.13 1.75
N ARG A 9 14.45 18.55 2.92
CA ARG A 9 14.61 17.78 4.16
C ARG A 9 13.66 16.59 4.18
N VAL A 10 14.15 15.45 4.65
CA VAL A 10 13.35 14.25 4.83
C VAL A 10 13.00 14.08 6.31
N MET A 11 11.70 14.02 6.61
CA MET A 11 11.23 13.63 7.94
C MET A 11 11.15 12.11 8.02
N VAL A 12 11.91 11.50 8.91
CA VAL A 12 11.83 10.07 9.21
C VAL A 12 10.98 9.87 10.47
N LEU A 13 10.00 8.98 10.40
CA LEU A 13 9.15 8.58 11.52
C LEU A 13 9.48 7.12 11.86
N GLY A 14 9.92 6.83 13.08
CA GLY A 14 10.14 5.45 13.50
C GLY A 14 10.75 5.30 14.88
N ASP A 15 10.87 4.06 15.32
CA ASP A 15 11.17 3.66 16.70
C ASP A 15 12.18 2.51 16.82
N GLY A 16 12.81 2.10 15.72
CA GLY A 16 13.78 1.00 15.75
C GLY A 16 14.88 1.08 14.70
N GLU A 17 15.49 -0.09 14.44
CA GLU A 17 16.67 -0.23 13.59
C GLU A 17 16.44 0.31 12.17
N THR A 18 15.25 0.08 11.61
CA THR A 18 14.86 0.53 10.28
C THR A 18 14.99 2.04 10.15
N ALA A 19 14.49 2.80 11.13
CA ALA A 19 14.57 4.26 11.13
C ALA A 19 16.01 4.77 11.25
N VAL A 20 16.83 4.15 12.09
CA VAL A 20 18.24 4.51 12.28
C VAL A 20 19.03 4.27 10.99
N ARG A 21 18.87 3.09 10.39
CA ARG A 21 19.57 2.71 9.16
C ARG A 21 19.15 3.59 7.98
N LEU A 22 17.86 3.90 7.87
CA LEU A 22 17.33 4.81 6.85
C LEU A 22 17.91 6.23 7.02
N SER A 23 17.92 6.75 8.24
CA SER A 23 18.49 8.07 8.55
C SER A 23 19.98 8.13 8.20
N LYS A 24 20.74 7.06 8.50
CA LYS A 24 22.15 6.94 8.11
C LYS A 24 22.34 6.93 6.59
N ALA A 25 21.52 6.19 5.87
CA ALA A 25 21.59 6.12 4.41
C ALA A 25 21.26 7.46 3.74
N LEU A 26 20.26 8.19 4.26
CA LEU A 26 19.91 9.54 3.82
C LEU A 26 21.09 10.51 4.00
N ASN A 27 21.66 10.56 5.20
CA ASN A 27 22.80 11.42 5.53
C ASN A 27 24.03 11.12 4.65
N THR A 28 24.39 9.84 4.50
CA THR A 28 25.53 9.40 3.67
C THR A 28 25.32 9.78 2.20
N SER A 29 24.07 9.90 1.77
CA SER A 29 23.68 10.25 0.41
C SER A 29 23.55 11.75 0.17
N GLY A 30 23.87 12.59 1.17
CA GLY A 30 23.80 14.05 1.10
C GLY A 30 22.38 14.63 1.18
N LEU A 31 21.42 13.88 1.73
CA LEU A 31 20.07 14.37 2.00
C LEU A 31 19.94 14.77 3.46
N ASP A 32 19.56 16.02 3.69
CA ASP A 32 19.21 16.50 5.03
C ASP A 32 17.98 15.74 5.53
N SER A 33 18.04 15.30 6.78
CA SER A 33 16.93 14.60 7.42
C SER A 33 16.85 14.90 8.91
N TYR A 34 15.67 14.69 9.46
CA TYR A 34 15.47 14.66 10.91
C TYR A 34 14.57 13.49 11.29
N LEU A 35 14.82 12.91 12.45
CA LEU A 35 14.13 11.76 12.97
C LEU A 35 13.14 12.20 14.06
N LEU A 36 11.87 11.79 13.93
CA LEU A 36 10.93 11.80 15.04
C LEU A 36 10.99 10.45 15.74
N TRP A 37 11.44 10.47 16.98
CA TRP A 37 11.70 9.29 17.79
C TRP A 37 10.75 9.25 18.97
N ALA A 38 10.04 8.13 19.14
CA ALA A 38 9.08 7.96 20.22
C ALA A 38 9.76 7.83 21.60
N GLY A 39 11.00 7.32 21.65
CA GLY A 39 11.74 7.12 22.90
C GLY A 39 12.24 8.43 23.53
N GLY A 40 12.43 8.41 24.85
CA GLY A 40 12.98 9.55 25.61
C GLY A 40 14.50 9.73 25.50
N THR A 41 15.20 8.77 24.90
CA THR A 41 16.65 8.81 24.68
C THR A 41 16.96 8.66 23.20
N PRO A 42 18.01 9.32 22.68
CA PRO A 42 18.44 9.14 21.30
C PRO A 42 18.75 7.68 20.98
N PRO A 43 18.40 7.20 19.78
CA PRO A 43 18.76 5.85 19.36
C PRO A 43 20.27 5.70 19.19
N GLU A 44 20.79 4.53 19.56
CA GLU A 44 22.18 4.17 19.29
C GLU A 44 22.45 4.09 17.78
N GLY A 45 23.64 4.51 17.35
CA GLY A 45 24.07 4.42 15.95
C GLY A 45 23.52 5.51 15.02
N ILE A 46 22.75 6.48 15.53
CA ILE A 46 22.35 7.65 14.74
C ILE A 46 23.59 8.54 14.43
N PRO A 47 23.84 8.93 13.18
CA PRO A 47 24.97 9.78 12.83
C PRO A 47 24.93 11.17 13.50
N GLU A 48 26.11 11.70 13.83
CA GLU A 48 26.25 13.11 14.23
C GLU A 48 25.74 14.04 13.12
N GLY A 49 24.99 15.08 13.52
CA GLY A 49 24.40 16.06 12.60
C GLY A 49 22.95 15.79 12.19
N ILE A 50 22.42 14.59 12.42
CA ILE A 50 20.98 14.32 12.24
C ILE A 50 20.22 14.84 13.47
N ALA A 51 19.28 15.75 13.26
CA ALA A 51 18.41 16.21 14.33
C ALA A 51 17.43 15.10 14.73
N VAL A 52 17.36 14.79 16.03
CA VAL A 52 16.43 13.81 16.60
C VAL A 52 15.50 14.52 17.56
N GLU A 53 14.20 14.46 17.29
CA GLU A 53 13.15 14.90 18.20
C GLU A 53 12.74 13.72 19.09
N LEU A 54 13.01 13.83 20.39
CA LEU A 54 12.73 12.78 21.38
C LEU A 54 11.33 12.92 21.94
N SER A 55 10.79 11.80 22.43
CA SER A 55 9.41 11.72 22.94
C SER A 55 8.42 12.41 22.01
N ALA A 56 8.65 12.25 20.71
CA ALA A 56 8.00 13.03 19.66
C ALA A 56 6.98 12.18 18.93
N ARG A 57 5.77 12.72 18.79
CA ARG A 57 4.73 12.14 17.94
C ARG A 57 4.22 13.15 16.94
N LEU A 58 3.98 12.69 15.72
CA LEU A 58 3.31 13.50 14.70
C LEU A 58 1.83 13.61 15.06
N VAL A 59 1.28 14.82 15.01
CA VAL A 59 -0.13 15.10 15.31
C VAL A 59 -0.89 15.54 14.06
N ALA A 60 -0.24 16.25 13.15
CA ALA A 60 -0.84 16.67 11.89
C ALA A 60 0.22 16.82 10.79
N LEU A 61 -0.14 16.49 9.56
CA LEU A 61 0.68 16.74 8.37
C LEU A 61 -0.12 17.46 7.29
N GLN A 62 0.26 18.70 7.01
CA GLN A 62 -0.34 19.52 5.95
C GLN A 62 0.66 19.78 4.83
N GLY A 63 0.15 20.08 3.63
CA GLY A 63 0.98 20.41 2.48
C GLY A 63 1.26 19.22 1.55
N GLN A 64 2.30 19.38 0.75
CA GLN A 64 2.67 18.51 -0.38
C GLN A 64 4.18 18.28 -0.42
N VAL A 65 4.64 17.47 -1.37
CA VAL A 65 6.06 17.33 -1.72
C VAL A 65 6.73 18.70 -1.76
N GLY A 66 7.84 18.85 -1.06
CA GLY A 66 8.62 20.09 -1.01
C GLY A 66 8.10 21.16 -0.06
N ASP A 67 6.93 20.97 0.57
CA ASP A 67 6.28 21.96 1.44
C ASP A 67 5.33 21.28 2.45
N PHE A 68 5.78 20.20 3.08
CA PHE A 68 5.04 19.61 4.19
C PHE A 68 5.30 20.41 5.46
N THR A 69 4.22 20.74 6.17
CA THR A 69 4.27 21.28 7.53
C THR A 69 3.80 20.20 8.51
N ALA A 70 4.74 19.68 9.29
CA ALA A 70 4.50 18.73 10.36
C ALA A 70 4.23 19.47 11.68
N THR A 71 3.11 19.15 12.34
CA THR A 71 2.86 19.54 13.73
C THR A 71 3.19 18.36 14.62
N ILE A 72 4.16 18.55 15.51
CA ILE A 72 4.78 17.52 16.32
C ILE A 72 4.50 17.86 17.78
N LEU A 73 4.05 16.88 18.57
CA LEU A 73 4.04 16.99 20.02
C LEU A 73 5.31 16.33 20.55
N SER A 74 6.19 17.11 21.17
CA SER A 74 7.38 16.61 21.86
C SER A 74 7.41 17.20 23.27
N SER A 75 7.54 16.35 24.28
CA SER A 75 7.63 16.77 25.70
C SER A 75 6.54 17.78 26.09
N ASP A 76 5.29 17.48 25.73
CA ASP A 76 4.09 18.32 25.93
C ASP A 76 4.07 19.69 25.22
N GLN A 77 5.00 19.93 24.29
CA GLN A 77 5.04 21.14 23.48
C GLN A 77 4.74 20.85 22.00
N PHE A 78 3.94 21.72 21.39
CA PHE A 78 3.68 21.67 19.96
C PHE A 78 4.76 22.42 19.18
N ILE A 79 5.50 21.69 18.36
CA ILE A 79 6.53 22.19 17.47
C ILE A 79 6.04 22.07 16.03
N ARG A 80 6.32 23.08 15.21
CA ARG A 80 6.09 23.01 13.75
C ARG A 80 7.42 22.88 13.03
N LYS A 81 7.53 21.88 12.15
CA LYS A 81 8.70 21.66 11.29
C LYS A 81 8.29 21.49 9.84
N LEU A 82 9.17 21.93 8.94
CA LEU A 82 9.00 21.75 7.51
C LEU A 82 9.76 20.51 7.04
N ALA A 83 9.20 19.82 6.04
CA ALA A 83 9.84 18.72 5.35
C ALA A 83 9.47 18.74 3.86
N GLY A 84 10.40 18.30 3.02
CA GLY A 84 10.14 18.04 1.61
C GLY A 84 9.46 16.70 1.37
N SER A 85 9.76 15.72 2.21
CA SER A 85 9.27 14.34 2.09
C SER A 85 9.16 13.70 3.47
N VAL A 86 8.30 12.69 3.60
CA VAL A 86 8.06 11.93 4.83
C VAL A 86 8.33 10.45 4.55
N MET A 87 9.08 9.80 5.44
CA MET A 87 9.34 8.36 5.39
C MET A 87 8.89 7.71 6.70
N VAL A 88 8.03 6.69 6.60
CA VAL A 88 7.54 5.90 7.73
C VAL A 88 8.36 4.61 7.83
N ALA A 89 9.00 4.39 8.97
CA ALA A 89 10.06 3.41 9.20
C ALA A 89 9.99 2.82 10.62
N PHE A 90 8.78 2.55 11.12
CA PHE A 90 8.52 1.83 12.36
C PHE A 90 8.75 0.32 12.20
N GLU A 91 9.09 -0.33 13.31
CA GLU A 91 9.17 -1.77 13.41
C GLU A 91 7.78 -2.41 13.51
N SER A 92 7.70 -3.69 13.15
CA SER A 92 6.49 -4.49 13.35
C SER A 92 6.38 -4.92 14.80
N ARG A 93 5.15 -5.08 15.27
CA ARG A 93 4.87 -5.85 16.48
C ARG A 93 4.77 -7.33 16.14
N THR A 94 4.94 -8.16 17.14
CA THR A 94 4.85 -9.62 17.01
C THR A 94 3.86 -10.17 18.01
N GLU A 95 3.08 -11.16 17.57
CA GLU A 95 2.14 -11.88 18.42
C GLU A 95 2.34 -13.38 18.21
N PRO A 96 2.48 -14.21 19.24
CA PRO A 96 2.74 -15.63 19.05
C PRO A 96 1.54 -16.34 18.41
N VAL A 97 1.82 -17.40 17.65
CA VAL A 97 0.80 -18.21 16.97
C VAL A 97 0.12 -19.12 18.00
N PHE A 98 -0.90 -18.60 18.70
CA PHE A 98 -1.53 -19.26 19.85
C PHE A 98 -2.39 -20.49 19.53
N ASP A 99 -2.77 -20.73 18.27
CA ASP A 99 -3.79 -21.75 17.92
C ASP A 99 -3.38 -23.21 18.18
N VAL A 100 -2.13 -23.49 18.56
CA VAL A 100 -1.62 -24.85 18.75
C VAL A 100 -1.56 -25.29 20.22
N ALA A 101 -1.62 -24.35 21.17
CA ALA A 101 -1.41 -24.65 22.59
C ALA A 101 -2.52 -24.02 23.46
N THR A 102 -3.42 -24.85 23.98
CA THR A 102 -4.53 -24.47 24.87
C THR A 102 -4.12 -23.98 26.28
N ALA A 103 -2.88 -23.53 26.48
CA ALA A 103 -2.48 -22.69 27.63
C ALA A 103 -1.07 -22.09 27.41
N PRO A 104 -0.91 -20.77 27.21
CA PRO A 104 0.38 -20.18 26.83
C PRO A 104 1.28 -19.73 27.99
N MET A 105 0.90 -19.93 29.25
CA MET A 105 1.68 -19.43 30.39
C MET A 105 2.33 -20.55 31.21
N HIS A 106 3.08 -21.43 30.55
CA HIS A 106 3.97 -22.37 31.24
C HIS A 106 5.41 -21.89 31.14
N GLU A 107 6.22 -22.05 32.19
CA GLU A 107 7.64 -21.65 32.21
C GLU A 107 8.50 -22.27 31.10
N GLY A 108 8.01 -23.32 30.44
CA GLY A 108 8.70 -24.03 29.35
C GLY A 108 8.23 -23.60 27.96
N VAL A 109 7.41 -22.55 27.85
CA VAL A 109 6.94 -21.99 26.58
C VAL A 109 7.41 -20.55 26.50
N ALA A 110 8.11 -20.23 25.42
CA ALA A 110 8.65 -18.91 25.13
C ALA A 110 8.20 -18.47 23.72
N THR A 111 8.15 -17.17 23.47
CA THR A 111 7.98 -16.66 22.11
C THR A 111 9.33 -16.57 21.39
N LEU A 112 9.32 -16.31 20.09
CA LEU A 112 10.55 -16.09 19.34
C LEU A 112 11.29 -14.82 19.80
N GLU A 113 10.56 -13.76 20.14
CA GLU A 113 11.13 -12.56 20.77
C GLU A 113 11.81 -12.88 22.10
N ASP A 114 11.19 -13.71 22.95
CA ASP A 114 11.79 -14.18 24.20
C ASP A 114 13.09 -14.96 23.97
N ALA A 115 13.09 -15.83 22.95
CA ALA A 115 14.26 -16.61 22.58
C ALA A 115 15.41 -15.71 22.09
N GLU A 116 15.11 -14.68 21.31
CA GLU A 116 16.11 -13.70 20.87
C GLU A 116 16.65 -12.87 22.04
N ALA A 117 15.81 -12.46 22.99
CA ALA A 117 16.23 -11.76 24.21
C ALA A 117 17.15 -12.63 25.09
N ILE A 118 16.84 -13.93 25.20
CA ILE A 118 17.70 -14.93 25.86
C ILE A 118 19.06 -15.02 25.16
N LEU A 119 19.07 -15.05 23.82
CA LEU A 119 20.30 -15.14 23.05
C LEU A 119 21.16 -13.88 23.21
N ARG A 120 20.54 -12.71 23.36
CA ARG A 120 21.23 -11.44 23.67
C ARG A 120 21.65 -11.29 25.14
N GLY A 121 21.18 -12.18 26.02
CA GLY A 121 21.46 -12.11 27.47
C GLY A 121 20.59 -11.09 28.22
N GLU A 122 19.53 -10.58 27.58
CA GLU A 122 18.56 -9.63 28.15
C GLU A 122 17.54 -10.34 29.05
N ARG A 123 17.33 -11.65 28.83
CA ARG A 123 16.42 -12.50 29.59
C ARG A 123 17.14 -13.76 30.07
N GLN A 124 16.95 -14.11 31.34
CA GLN A 124 17.49 -15.34 31.90
C GLN A 124 16.56 -16.53 31.64
N ILE A 125 17.17 -17.69 31.38
CA ILE A 125 16.50 -18.98 31.35
C ILE A 125 16.53 -19.58 32.76
N SER A 126 15.40 -20.15 33.17
CA SER A 126 15.32 -21.00 34.36
C SER A 126 15.89 -22.39 34.06
N GLY A 127 17.04 -22.73 34.65
CA GLY A 127 17.62 -24.08 34.56
C GLY A 127 18.54 -24.35 33.36
N ASP A 128 18.95 -25.61 33.21
CA ASP A 128 19.89 -26.08 32.18
C ASP A 128 19.12 -26.57 30.94
N VAL A 129 19.00 -25.71 29.92
CA VAL A 129 18.28 -26.02 28.67
C VAL A 129 19.18 -26.78 27.71
N LYS A 130 18.82 -28.02 27.40
CA LYS A 130 19.55 -28.92 26.49
C LYS A 130 18.78 -29.23 25.22
N THR A 131 17.46 -29.14 25.26
CA THR A 131 16.58 -29.46 24.13
C THR A 131 15.52 -28.39 23.95
N VAL A 132 15.45 -27.83 22.74
CA VAL A 132 14.51 -26.78 22.37
C VAL A 132 13.72 -27.22 21.14
N VAL A 133 12.40 -27.00 21.19
CA VAL A 133 11.51 -27.24 20.05
C VAL A 133 11.00 -25.90 19.55
N PHE A 134 11.32 -25.57 18.31
CA PHE A 134 10.74 -24.44 17.59
C PHE A 134 9.44 -24.88 16.92
N LEU A 135 8.34 -24.26 17.30
CA LEU A 135 7.02 -24.56 16.77
C LEU A 135 6.57 -23.43 15.83
N ASP A 136 6.56 -23.71 14.54
CA ASP A 136 6.00 -22.84 13.51
C ASP A 136 4.48 -23.06 13.37
N ARG A 137 3.86 -22.30 12.46
CA ARG A 137 2.44 -22.42 12.11
C ARG A 137 2.09 -23.85 11.69
N LEU A 138 0.98 -24.35 12.23
CA LEU A 138 0.36 -25.61 11.82
C LEU A 138 -0.82 -25.39 10.86
N ASP A 139 -1.39 -24.20 10.83
CA ASP A 139 -2.58 -23.82 10.07
C ASP A 139 -2.28 -23.23 8.68
N GLY A 140 -1.02 -23.25 8.25
CA GLY A 140 -0.61 -22.69 6.98
C GLY A 140 0.87 -22.34 6.95
N ALA A 141 1.19 -21.28 6.21
CA ALA A 141 2.55 -20.90 5.94
C ALA A 141 2.97 -19.65 6.71
N SER A 142 4.14 -19.70 7.35
CA SER A 142 4.81 -18.55 7.94
C SER A 142 5.28 -17.53 6.88
N THR A 143 5.66 -16.33 7.31
CA THR A 143 6.26 -15.32 6.43
C THR A 143 7.76 -15.58 6.27
N PRO A 144 8.41 -15.17 5.16
CA PRO A 144 9.86 -15.27 5.03
C PRO A 144 10.62 -14.58 6.18
N ALA A 145 10.10 -13.45 6.69
CA ALA A 145 10.64 -12.74 7.85
C ALA A 145 10.59 -13.60 9.14
N SER A 146 9.49 -14.33 9.36
CA SER A 146 9.36 -15.25 10.51
C SER A 146 10.37 -16.39 10.41
N SER A 147 10.46 -17.02 9.24
CA SER A 147 11.42 -18.10 9.00
C SER A 147 12.86 -17.63 9.19
N GLU A 148 13.22 -16.43 8.73
CA GLU A 148 14.57 -15.87 8.91
C GLU A 148 14.93 -15.74 10.40
N ARG A 149 14.04 -15.17 11.21
CA ARG A 149 14.24 -15.09 12.67
C ARG A 149 14.37 -16.46 13.30
N GLN A 150 13.48 -17.39 12.94
CA GLN A 150 13.46 -18.74 13.49
C GLN A 150 14.76 -19.51 13.18
N PHE A 151 15.24 -19.47 11.93
CA PHE A 151 16.49 -20.16 11.56
C PHE A 151 17.73 -19.51 12.20
N ASN A 152 17.77 -18.19 12.33
CA ASN A 152 18.87 -17.51 13.04
C ASN A 152 18.88 -17.89 14.53
N ALA A 153 17.71 -17.97 15.17
CA ALA A 153 17.59 -18.45 16.54
C ALA A 153 18.07 -19.91 16.65
N ILE A 154 17.57 -20.82 15.80
CA ILE A 154 17.99 -22.24 15.77
C ILE A 154 19.52 -22.35 15.69
N LEU A 155 20.15 -21.66 14.74
CA LEU A 155 21.61 -21.68 14.60
C LEU A 155 22.32 -21.20 15.87
N SER A 156 21.83 -20.13 16.48
CA SER A 156 22.42 -19.59 17.71
C SER A 156 22.28 -20.53 18.91
N PHE A 157 21.19 -21.30 18.99
CA PHE A 157 21.02 -22.35 20.01
C PHE A 157 21.92 -23.57 19.72
N LEU A 158 22.03 -24.00 18.46
CA LEU A 158 22.94 -25.08 18.04
C LEU A 158 24.40 -24.74 18.35
N ASP A 159 24.83 -23.50 18.13
CA ASP A 159 26.18 -23.01 18.44
C ASP A 159 26.50 -23.07 19.95
N ARG A 160 25.46 -23.09 20.80
CA ARG A 160 25.58 -23.30 22.26
C ARG A 160 25.53 -24.78 22.67
N GLY A 161 25.51 -25.71 21.71
CA GLY A 161 25.42 -27.15 21.95
C GLY A 161 24.03 -27.64 22.33
N ILE A 162 22.99 -26.85 22.10
CA ILE A 162 21.59 -27.18 22.45
C ILE A 162 20.94 -27.92 21.29
N LYS A 163 20.28 -29.05 21.57
CA LYS A 163 19.56 -29.84 20.57
C LYS A 163 18.30 -29.09 20.13
N CYS A 164 18.16 -28.88 18.83
CA CYS A 164 17.03 -28.17 18.26
C CYS A 164 16.16 -29.09 17.40
N TYR A 165 14.86 -28.96 17.57
CA TYR A 165 13.84 -29.53 16.69
C TYR A 165 12.98 -28.39 16.16
N ALA A 166 12.52 -28.48 14.91
CA ALA A 166 11.62 -27.50 14.33
C ALA A 166 10.41 -28.21 13.72
N ILE A 167 9.20 -27.83 14.13
CA ILE A 167 7.95 -28.48 13.74
C ILE A 167 7.04 -27.44 13.10
N GLY A 168 6.49 -27.71 11.92
CA GLY A 168 5.58 -26.79 11.25
C GLY A 168 4.94 -27.38 9.99
N CYS A 169 3.88 -26.75 9.50
CA CYS A 169 3.19 -27.22 8.28
C CYS A 169 3.95 -26.77 7.03
N GLN A 170 4.23 -25.48 6.92
CA GLN A 170 4.94 -24.87 5.78
C GLN A 170 5.87 -23.73 6.22
N MET A 171 7.17 -23.99 6.26
CA MET A 171 8.19 -22.95 6.50
C MET A 171 8.57 -22.27 5.18
N LYS A 172 8.37 -20.95 5.07
CA LYS A 172 8.68 -20.21 3.84
C LYS A 172 10.15 -19.80 3.76
N VAL A 173 10.83 -20.26 2.73
CA VAL A 173 12.23 -19.94 2.39
C VAL A 173 12.34 -18.98 1.18
N ALA A 174 11.26 -18.26 0.86
CA ALA A 174 11.14 -17.43 -0.34
C ALA A 174 11.76 -16.02 -0.19
N SER A 175 12.99 -15.94 0.32
CA SER A 175 13.83 -14.74 0.32
C SER A 175 15.28 -15.12 0.02
N ARG A 176 16.10 -14.12 -0.34
CA ARG A 176 17.51 -14.36 -0.70
C ARG A 176 18.25 -14.98 0.49
N ASN A 177 19.01 -16.05 0.20
CA ASN A 177 19.80 -16.82 1.17
C ASN A 177 19.00 -17.59 2.23
N LEU A 178 17.66 -17.54 2.22
CA LEU A 178 16.86 -18.16 3.26
C LEU A 178 16.88 -19.70 3.16
N GLU A 179 16.91 -20.25 1.95
CA GLU A 179 17.13 -21.69 1.71
C GLU A 179 18.52 -22.15 2.20
N LEU A 180 19.55 -21.31 2.03
CA LEU A 180 20.89 -21.60 2.56
C LEU A 180 20.88 -21.57 4.09
N LEU A 181 20.14 -20.64 4.70
CA LEU A 181 20.00 -20.54 6.15
C LEU A 181 19.29 -21.76 6.73
N TYR A 182 18.21 -22.20 6.08
CA TYR A 182 17.52 -23.45 6.39
C TYR A 182 18.47 -24.66 6.28
N GLY A 183 19.22 -24.76 5.17
CA GLY A 183 20.21 -25.81 4.97
C GLY A 183 21.27 -25.82 6.08
N ARG A 184 21.80 -24.66 6.47
CA ARG A 184 22.75 -24.53 7.59
C ARG A 184 22.15 -24.98 8.92
N ALA A 185 20.89 -24.64 9.20
CA ALA A 185 20.23 -25.07 10.43
C ALA A 185 20.08 -26.61 10.46
N ARG A 186 19.70 -27.21 9.34
CA ARG A 186 19.58 -28.66 9.19
C ARG A 186 20.94 -29.36 9.30
N ASP A 187 21.94 -28.87 8.56
CA ASP A 187 23.29 -29.45 8.53
C ASP A 187 24.01 -29.25 9.88
N GLY A 188 23.64 -28.22 10.64
CA GLY A 188 24.05 -27.99 12.03
C GLY A 188 23.41 -28.93 13.06
N GLY A 189 22.49 -29.80 12.63
CA GLY A 189 21.88 -30.85 13.46
C GLY A 189 20.46 -30.56 13.95
N CYS A 190 19.81 -29.48 13.51
CA CYS A 190 18.38 -29.30 13.76
C CYS A 190 17.55 -30.30 12.95
N VAL A 191 16.63 -30.99 13.62
CA VAL A 191 15.72 -31.94 12.95
C VAL A 191 14.39 -31.24 12.66
N PHE A 192 13.97 -31.28 11.41
CA PHE A 192 12.72 -30.66 10.95
C PHE A 192 11.63 -31.70 10.77
N PHE A 193 10.46 -31.44 11.34
CA PHE A 193 9.26 -32.25 11.16
C PHE A 193 8.17 -31.43 10.47
N LYS A 194 7.63 -31.99 9.40
CA LYS A 194 6.44 -31.44 8.78
C LYS A 194 5.21 -31.99 9.50
N ASN A 195 4.39 -31.10 10.07
CA ASN A 195 3.14 -31.49 10.69
C ASN A 195 2.13 -30.34 10.69
N ASP A 196 0.85 -30.66 10.63
CA ASP A 196 -0.30 -29.75 10.77
C ASP A 196 -1.12 -30.03 12.04
N PHE A 197 -0.77 -31.07 12.80
CA PHE A 197 -1.44 -31.44 14.04
C PHE A 197 -0.48 -32.03 15.08
N LEU A 198 -0.56 -31.55 16.32
CA LEU A 198 0.18 -32.12 17.45
C LEU A 198 -0.55 -31.87 18.77
N SER A 199 -0.12 -32.56 19.81
CA SER A 199 -0.54 -32.27 21.19
C SER A 199 0.66 -31.88 22.04
N ILE A 200 0.46 -30.86 22.89
CA ILE A 200 1.44 -30.43 23.89
C ILE A 200 0.86 -30.72 25.26
N SER A 201 1.61 -31.47 26.07
CA SER A 201 1.31 -31.72 27.47
C SER A 201 2.53 -31.36 28.32
N PHE A 202 2.38 -31.23 29.63
CA PHE A 202 3.49 -30.92 30.54
C PHE A 202 3.71 -32.07 31.51
N THR A 203 4.91 -32.62 31.52
CA THR A 203 5.31 -33.70 32.43
C THR A 203 6.46 -33.19 33.29
N GLN A 204 6.28 -33.17 34.62
CA GLN A 204 7.30 -32.63 35.56
C GLN A 204 7.77 -31.21 35.20
N GLY A 205 6.87 -30.37 34.68
CA GLY A 205 7.19 -29.00 34.27
C GLY A 205 7.89 -28.86 32.91
N ARG A 206 8.12 -29.95 32.18
CA ARG A 206 8.71 -29.94 30.84
C ARG A 206 7.66 -30.17 29.74
N PRO A 207 7.69 -29.41 28.63
CA PRO A 207 6.86 -29.68 27.47
C PRO A 207 7.12 -31.07 26.88
N LEU A 208 6.06 -31.85 26.70
CA LEU A 208 6.03 -33.11 25.96
C LEU A 208 5.15 -32.91 24.73
N ILE A 209 5.78 -32.93 23.55
CA ILE A 209 5.15 -32.74 22.25
C ILE A 209 4.94 -34.12 21.63
N ARG A 210 3.70 -34.43 21.22
CA ARG A 210 3.34 -35.69 20.55
C ARG A 210 2.72 -35.43 19.19
N PHE A 211 3.18 -36.16 18.17
CA PHE A 211 2.70 -36.05 16.80
C PHE A 211 3.06 -37.29 15.99
N GLU A 212 2.32 -37.54 14.90
CA GLU A 212 2.67 -38.57 13.92
C GLU A 212 3.74 -38.05 12.96
N ASP A 213 4.86 -38.76 12.82
CA ASP A 213 5.84 -38.48 11.77
C ASP A 213 5.25 -38.88 10.40
N LEU A 214 5.00 -37.90 9.54
CA LEU A 214 4.37 -38.13 8.23
C LEU A 214 5.22 -38.94 7.23
N ILE A 215 6.51 -39.12 7.50
CA ILE A 215 7.42 -39.91 6.65
C ILE A 215 7.47 -41.35 7.14
N LEU A 216 7.56 -41.54 8.46
CA LEU A 216 7.71 -42.86 9.09
C LEU A 216 6.35 -43.50 9.44
N HIS A 217 5.27 -42.73 9.49
CA HIS A 217 3.94 -43.16 9.99
C HIS A 217 4.00 -43.74 11.41
N GLU A 218 4.79 -43.09 12.26
CA GLU A 218 5.00 -43.47 13.65
C GLU A 218 4.68 -42.30 14.58
N GLU A 219 4.04 -42.60 15.70
CA GLU A 219 3.92 -41.65 16.81
C GLU A 219 5.30 -41.32 17.37
N LYS A 220 5.62 -40.03 17.42
CA LYS A 220 6.83 -39.49 18.03
C LYS A 220 6.48 -38.67 19.26
N GLU A 221 7.30 -38.81 20.28
CA GLU A 221 7.25 -38.00 21.48
C GLU A 221 8.57 -37.26 21.67
N ILE A 222 8.52 -35.95 21.86
CA ILE A 222 9.68 -35.11 22.15
C ILE A 222 9.47 -34.44 23.51
N CYS A 223 10.30 -34.80 24.49
CA CYS A 223 10.38 -34.08 25.76
C CYS A 223 11.43 -32.98 25.63
N ALA A 224 10.98 -31.72 25.65
CA ALA A 224 11.83 -30.54 25.50
C ALA A 224 12.00 -29.81 26.83
N ASP A 225 13.09 -29.07 26.98
CA ASP A 225 13.24 -28.15 28.10
C ASP A 225 12.50 -26.83 27.82
N MET A 226 12.36 -26.47 26.53
CA MET A 226 11.64 -25.27 26.12
C MET A 226 11.00 -25.46 24.73
N VAL A 227 9.81 -24.89 24.56
CA VAL A 227 9.13 -24.72 23.26
C VAL A 227 9.15 -23.24 22.90
N ILE A 228 9.65 -22.90 21.72
CA ILE A 228 9.66 -21.55 21.17
C ILE A 228 8.58 -21.45 20.09
N LEU A 229 7.61 -20.56 20.30
CA LEU A 229 6.53 -20.32 19.36
C LEU A 229 6.95 -19.33 18.28
N ALA A 230 6.64 -19.62 17.02
CA ALA A 230 6.68 -18.64 15.95
C ALA A 230 5.65 -17.51 16.19
N GLU A 231 5.86 -16.39 15.51
CA GLU A 231 5.11 -15.16 15.73
C GLU A 231 4.53 -14.62 14.40
N ASN A 232 3.33 -14.07 14.51
CA ASN A 232 2.71 -13.27 13.48
C ASN A 232 3.21 -11.83 13.57
N PHE A 233 3.51 -11.26 12.42
CA PHE A 233 3.85 -9.84 12.31
C PHE A 233 2.58 -9.01 12.23
N MET A 234 2.51 -8.03 13.11
CA MET A 234 1.42 -7.05 13.18
C MET A 234 1.98 -5.66 12.89
N PRO A 235 1.17 -4.75 12.31
CA PRO A 235 1.55 -3.36 12.18
C PRO A 235 1.99 -2.76 13.52
N GLY A 236 3.02 -1.91 13.48
CA GLY A 236 3.49 -1.11 14.61
C GLY A 236 2.35 -0.35 15.29
N ALA A 237 2.39 -0.20 16.62
CA ALA A 237 1.29 0.37 17.40
C ALA A 237 0.89 1.79 16.99
N SER A 238 1.85 2.56 16.46
CA SER A 238 1.64 3.95 16.01
C SER A 238 1.02 4.06 14.62
N LEU A 239 1.06 3.00 13.80
CA LEU A 239 0.64 3.06 12.40
C LEU A 239 -0.86 3.36 12.20
N PRO A 240 -1.81 2.82 13.00
CA PRO A 240 -3.22 3.16 12.85
C PRO A 240 -3.53 4.66 13.03
N GLU A 241 -2.92 5.32 14.01
CA GLU A 241 -3.07 6.77 14.20
C GLU A 241 -2.38 7.55 13.06
N LEU A 242 -1.15 7.15 12.71
CA LEU A 242 -0.38 7.78 11.64
C LEU A 242 -1.05 7.68 10.28
N ARG A 243 -1.72 6.56 9.98
CA ARG A 243 -2.51 6.38 8.76
C ARG A 243 -3.49 7.52 8.56
N GLU A 244 -4.26 7.87 9.59
CA GLU A 244 -5.26 8.93 9.53
C GLU A 244 -4.60 10.31 9.40
N ILE A 245 -3.53 10.55 10.16
CA ILE A 245 -2.75 11.81 10.12
C ILE A 245 -2.13 12.04 8.74
N LEU A 246 -1.56 10.99 8.15
CA LEU A 246 -0.89 11.02 6.86
C LEU A 246 -1.89 10.90 5.70
N GLY A 247 -3.11 10.44 5.93
CA GLY A 247 -4.10 10.15 4.88
C GLY A 247 -3.63 9.05 3.93
N VAL A 248 -2.98 8.03 4.48
CA VAL A 248 -2.38 6.91 3.71
C VAL A 248 -3.31 5.70 3.71
N GLU A 249 -3.43 5.02 2.57
CA GLU A 249 -4.18 3.76 2.44
C GLU A 249 -3.32 2.57 2.92
N THR A 250 -3.93 1.60 3.62
CA THR A 250 -3.27 0.38 4.10
C THR A 250 -3.66 -0.85 3.28
N ASP A 251 -2.91 -1.93 3.42
CA ASP A 251 -3.38 -3.27 3.03
C ASP A 251 -4.46 -3.79 3.99
N LYS A 252 -4.89 -5.05 3.76
CA LYS A 252 -5.87 -5.74 4.60
C LYS A 252 -5.35 -6.12 5.99
N ALA A 253 -4.03 -6.23 6.17
CA ALA A 253 -3.41 -6.53 7.45
C ALA A 253 -3.14 -5.27 8.29
N GLY A 254 -3.30 -4.07 7.69
CA GLY A 254 -3.13 -2.78 8.34
C GLY A 254 -1.75 -2.16 8.17
N PHE A 255 -0.88 -2.72 7.33
CA PHE A 255 0.40 -2.11 6.98
C PHE A 255 0.21 -0.92 6.03
N MET A 256 1.08 0.08 6.10
CA MET A 256 0.88 1.39 5.46
C MET A 256 1.14 1.43 3.94
N GLN A 257 0.96 0.30 3.26
CA GLN A 257 0.94 0.24 1.80
C GLN A 257 -0.23 -0.60 1.31
N ALA A 258 -1.22 0.05 0.71
CA ALA A 258 -2.28 -0.65 0.01
C ALA A 258 -1.76 -1.48 -1.18
N ASP A 259 -2.42 -2.61 -1.43
CA ASP A 259 -2.19 -3.49 -2.58
C ASP A 259 -2.49 -2.77 -3.90
N ASN A 260 -1.48 -2.11 -4.47
CA ASN A 260 -1.61 -1.40 -5.73
C ASN A 260 -0.31 -1.50 -6.52
N VAL A 261 -0.38 -2.12 -7.70
CA VAL A 261 0.78 -2.40 -8.56
C VAL A 261 1.56 -1.16 -9.01
N LEU A 262 0.96 0.03 -8.89
CA LEU A 262 1.58 1.31 -9.28
C LEU A 262 2.30 2.02 -8.13
N ARG A 263 2.24 1.48 -6.91
CA ARG A 263 2.82 2.09 -5.71
C ARG A 263 3.98 1.27 -5.12
N LEU A 264 4.37 0.19 -5.78
CA LEU A 264 5.33 -0.77 -5.23
C LEU A 264 6.81 -0.35 -5.46
N PRO A 265 7.73 -0.67 -4.52
CA PRO A 265 7.46 -1.19 -3.19
C PRO A 265 7.39 -0.09 -2.13
N LEU A 266 7.67 1.20 -2.37
CA LEU A 266 7.83 2.15 -1.23
C LEU A 266 6.83 3.31 -1.22
N GLN A 267 5.99 3.41 -2.25
CA GLN A 267 5.11 4.56 -2.44
C GLN A 267 3.76 4.34 -1.76
N THR A 268 3.11 5.45 -1.44
CA THR A 268 1.73 5.48 -0.91
C THR A 268 0.80 6.20 -1.89
N ASN A 269 -0.49 6.31 -1.56
CA ASN A 269 -1.44 7.15 -2.30
C ASN A 269 -1.12 8.65 -2.21
N ARG A 270 -0.30 9.08 -1.23
CA ARG A 270 0.10 10.47 -1.01
C ARG A 270 1.54 10.68 -1.48
N ARG A 271 1.69 11.41 -2.59
CA ARG A 271 3.03 11.69 -3.16
C ARG A 271 3.90 12.42 -2.13
N GLY A 272 5.14 11.97 -1.95
CA GLY A 272 6.06 12.48 -0.94
C GLY A 272 5.92 11.84 0.44
N VAL A 273 5.02 10.87 0.61
CA VAL A 273 4.99 10.00 1.78
C VAL A 273 5.37 8.59 1.33
N PHE A 274 6.45 8.08 1.90
CA PHE A 274 7.00 6.75 1.64
C PHE A 274 6.92 5.88 2.89
N VAL A 275 6.89 4.58 2.67
CA VAL A 275 6.90 3.54 3.72
C VAL A 275 8.03 2.59 3.44
N VAL A 276 8.84 2.31 4.46
CA VAL A 276 10.08 1.53 4.34
C VAL A 276 10.09 0.46 5.42
N GLY A 277 10.48 -0.76 5.04
CA GLY A 277 10.68 -1.87 5.95
C GLY A 277 9.37 -2.36 6.60
N PRO A 278 9.40 -2.73 7.90
CA PRO A 278 8.27 -3.38 8.57
C PRO A 278 6.97 -2.56 8.60
N SER A 279 7.04 -1.24 8.45
CA SER A 279 5.85 -0.38 8.30
C SER A 279 5.02 -0.67 7.05
N ARG A 280 5.64 -1.28 6.04
CA ARG A 280 5.04 -1.61 4.75
C ARG A 280 4.49 -3.03 4.71
N ALA A 281 5.24 -3.99 5.25
CA ALA A 281 4.92 -5.41 5.30
C ALA A 281 5.98 -6.12 6.16
N PRO A 282 5.78 -7.38 6.57
CA PRO A 282 6.85 -8.20 7.15
C PRO A 282 7.97 -8.38 6.13
N VAL A 283 9.18 -7.91 6.45
CA VAL A 283 10.35 -7.93 5.57
C VAL A 283 11.51 -8.68 6.20
N THR A 284 12.31 -9.35 5.38
CA THR A 284 13.59 -9.93 5.82
C THR A 284 14.67 -8.85 5.90
N ARG A 285 15.80 -9.18 6.54
CA ARG A 285 16.97 -8.30 6.57
C ARG A 285 17.46 -7.99 5.15
N TRP A 286 17.47 -8.99 4.27
CA TRP A 286 17.86 -8.79 2.88
C TRP A 286 16.92 -7.83 2.13
N ASP A 287 15.60 -7.96 2.33
CA ASP A 287 14.63 -7.03 1.74
C ASP A 287 14.91 -5.60 2.21
N LEU A 288 15.14 -5.42 3.51
CA LEU A 288 15.47 -4.11 4.08
C LEU A 288 16.78 -3.52 3.52
N ASP A 289 17.80 -4.36 3.29
CA ASP A 289 19.05 -3.97 2.65
C ASP A 289 18.83 -3.44 1.21
N GLN A 290 17.77 -3.88 0.52
CA GLN A 290 17.39 -3.38 -0.81
C GLN A 290 16.46 -2.16 -0.74
N GLU A 291 15.52 -2.16 0.21
CA GLU A 291 14.50 -1.11 0.33
C GLU A 291 15.10 0.24 0.73
N ILE A 292 16.05 0.27 1.66
CA ILE A 292 16.66 1.53 2.12
C ILE A 292 17.33 2.32 0.99
N PRO A 293 18.27 1.76 0.20
CA PRO A 293 18.87 2.49 -0.91
C PRO A 293 17.84 2.86 -2.00
N ALA A 294 16.82 2.02 -2.22
CA ALA A 294 15.72 2.34 -3.13
C ALA A 294 14.89 3.54 -2.63
N ALA A 295 14.63 3.64 -1.32
CA ALA A 295 13.92 4.76 -0.70
C ALA A 295 14.67 6.08 -0.92
N VAL A 296 15.99 6.05 -0.70
CA VAL A 296 16.87 7.20 -0.92
C VAL A 296 16.84 7.64 -2.38
N SER A 297 16.97 6.70 -3.34
CA SER A 297 16.90 7.02 -4.78
C SER A 297 15.56 7.66 -5.15
N GLN A 298 14.46 7.07 -4.71
CA GLN A 298 13.12 7.56 -5.02
C GLN A 298 12.87 8.98 -4.49
N VAL A 299 13.38 9.33 -3.30
CA VAL A 299 13.24 10.69 -2.79
C VAL A 299 14.12 11.69 -3.56
N LYS A 300 15.32 11.30 -4.00
CA LYS A 300 16.15 12.15 -4.86
C LYS A 300 15.47 12.43 -6.20
N GLU A 301 14.93 11.39 -6.83
CA GLU A 301 14.15 11.51 -8.07
C GLU A 301 12.91 12.37 -7.88
N LEU A 302 12.20 12.20 -6.75
CA LEU A 302 11.04 13.01 -6.41
C LEU A 302 11.39 14.49 -6.29
N PHE A 303 12.49 14.83 -5.61
CA PHE A 303 12.93 16.22 -5.48
C PHE A 303 13.38 16.82 -6.82
N ALA A 304 14.16 16.08 -7.62
CA ALA A 304 14.55 16.54 -8.95
C ALA A 304 13.34 16.78 -9.87
N TRP A 305 12.34 15.89 -9.80
CA TRP A 305 11.07 16.06 -10.49
C TRP A 305 10.31 17.30 -9.98
N ALA A 306 10.22 17.51 -8.66
CA ALA A 306 9.51 18.64 -8.07
C ALA A 306 10.16 20.00 -8.41
N GLU A 307 11.48 20.06 -8.55
CA GLU A 307 12.19 21.27 -9.00
C GLU A 307 11.97 21.59 -10.47
N SER A 308 11.85 20.56 -11.32
CA SER A 308 11.60 20.70 -12.75
C SER A 308 10.12 20.75 -13.11
N PHE A 309 9.22 20.63 -12.13
CA PHE A 309 7.79 20.57 -12.37
C PHE A 309 7.25 21.88 -12.97
N PRO A 310 6.53 21.84 -14.10
CA PRO A 310 5.91 23.03 -14.67
C PRO A 310 4.69 23.41 -13.81
N TYR A 311 4.87 24.36 -12.88
CA TYR A 311 3.81 24.81 -11.97
C TYR A 311 2.62 25.50 -12.65
N GLU A 312 2.76 25.89 -13.91
CA GLU A 312 1.71 26.59 -14.64
C GLU A 312 0.58 25.62 -15.06
N GLU A 313 -0.60 25.85 -14.47
CA GLU A 313 -1.93 25.49 -14.99
C GLU A 313 -2.25 24.00 -15.11
N VAL A 314 -2.15 23.26 -14.00
CA VAL A 314 -2.75 21.92 -13.92
C VAL A 314 -4.28 22.00 -13.71
N ILE A 315 -4.72 22.96 -12.90
CA ILE A 315 -6.13 23.16 -12.51
C ILE A 315 -6.48 24.63 -12.70
N SER A 316 -7.57 24.89 -13.42
CA SER A 316 -8.24 26.20 -13.45
C SER A 316 -9.36 26.20 -12.40
N PHE A 317 -9.43 27.27 -11.60
CA PHE A 317 -10.37 27.39 -10.49
C PHE A 317 -11.09 28.73 -10.52
N ASP A 318 -12.41 28.68 -10.72
CA ASP A 318 -13.30 29.83 -10.65
C ASP A 318 -13.71 30.09 -9.19
N ILE A 319 -13.18 31.19 -8.66
CA ILE A 319 -13.38 31.59 -7.26
C ILE A 319 -14.82 32.05 -7.00
N ASP A 320 -15.47 32.63 -8.00
CA ASP A 320 -16.79 33.24 -7.90
C ASP A 320 -17.89 32.19 -8.06
N ALA A 321 -17.67 31.17 -8.89
CA ALA A 321 -18.57 30.01 -8.99
C ALA A 321 -18.49 29.10 -7.73
N CYS A 322 -17.41 29.14 -6.95
CA CYS A 322 -17.20 28.22 -5.83
C CYS A 322 -18.09 28.49 -4.61
N ALA A 323 -19.05 27.60 -4.34
CA ALA A 323 -19.89 27.62 -3.13
C ALA A 323 -19.23 27.07 -1.85
N ARG A 324 -17.93 26.73 -1.86
CA ARG A 324 -17.18 26.25 -0.68
C ARG A 324 -17.78 25.01 0.01
N CYS A 325 -18.42 24.11 -0.74
CA CYS A 325 -19.13 22.93 -0.20
C CYS A 325 -18.23 21.77 0.30
N LEU A 326 -16.91 21.90 0.18
CA LEU A 326 -15.90 20.88 0.56
C LEU A 326 -15.96 19.56 -0.21
N THR A 327 -16.78 19.45 -1.25
CA THR A 327 -16.88 18.20 -2.04
C THR A 327 -15.57 17.86 -2.74
N CYS A 328 -14.89 18.84 -3.34
CA CYS A 328 -13.60 18.61 -4.00
C CYS A 328 -12.56 18.06 -3.01
N PHE A 329 -12.45 18.67 -1.83
CA PHE A 329 -11.57 18.27 -0.74
C PHE A 329 -11.78 16.80 -0.34
N ARG A 330 -13.02 16.41 0.00
CA ARG A 330 -13.37 15.02 0.37
C ARG A 330 -13.19 14.02 -0.76
N SER A 331 -13.32 14.48 -2.01
CA SER A 331 -13.30 13.60 -3.18
C SER A 331 -11.89 13.24 -3.66
N CYS A 332 -10.86 14.02 -3.29
CA CYS A 332 -9.50 13.87 -3.79
C CYS A 332 -8.78 12.70 -3.08
N PRO A 333 -8.44 11.60 -3.80
CA PRO A 333 -7.76 10.45 -3.20
C PRO A 333 -6.26 10.69 -2.94
N HIS A 334 -5.73 11.83 -3.36
CA HIS A 334 -4.29 12.13 -3.37
C HIS A 334 -3.87 13.15 -2.31
N GLY A 335 -4.83 13.67 -1.52
CA GLY A 335 -4.57 14.77 -0.59
C GLY A 335 -4.14 16.08 -1.28
N ALA A 336 -4.47 16.25 -2.57
CA ALA A 336 -3.99 17.36 -3.39
C ALA A 336 -4.81 18.66 -3.23
N ILE A 337 -5.74 18.70 -2.29
CA ILE A 337 -6.58 19.86 -2.01
C ILE A 337 -6.50 20.11 -0.52
N HIS A 338 -6.00 21.29 -0.14
CA HIS A 338 -6.06 21.77 1.23
C HIS A 338 -7.18 22.80 1.34
N PHE A 339 -7.77 22.94 2.54
CA PHE A 339 -8.86 23.89 2.75
C PHE A 339 -8.52 24.83 3.89
N THR A 340 -8.38 26.12 3.57
CA THR A 340 -8.24 27.19 4.56
C THR A 340 -9.56 27.97 4.63
N ASN A 341 -9.72 29.00 3.82
CA ASN A 341 -10.99 29.70 3.57
C ASN A 341 -11.62 29.26 2.22
N ARG A 342 -10.77 28.81 1.30
CA ARG A 342 -11.11 28.33 -0.04
C ARG A 342 -10.24 27.11 -0.36
N PRO A 343 -10.63 26.28 -1.34
CA PRO A 343 -9.79 25.17 -1.76
C PRO A 343 -8.48 25.71 -2.33
N ASN A 344 -7.37 25.20 -1.81
CA ASN A 344 -6.03 25.42 -2.32
C ASN A 344 -5.55 24.13 -3.00
N PHE A 345 -5.23 24.21 -4.29
CA PHE A 345 -4.83 23.06 -5.09
C PHE A 345 -3.32 22.89 -5.07
N LEU A 346 -2.87 21.80 -4.47
CA LEU A 346 -1.47 21.45 -4.30
C LEU A 346 -0.96 20.78 -5.57
N ALA A 347 -0.35 21.57 -6.46
CA ALA A 347 0.05 21.14 -7.81
C ALA A 347 0.97 19.90 -7.81
N LEU A 348 1.95 19.85 -6.90
CA LEU A 348 2.87 18.71 -6.78
C LEU A 348 2.20 17.48 -6.20
N ALA A 349 1.10 17.60 -5.44
CA ALA A 349 0.31 16.46 -4.98
C ALA A 349 -0.72 15.98 -6.02
N CYS A 350 -1.13 16.84 -6.95
CA CYS A 350 -2.14 16.53 -7.94
C CYS A 350 -1.65 15.46 -8.93
N GLN A 351 -2.47 14.42 -9.13
CA GLN A 351 -2.25 13.34 -10.10
C GLN A 351 -3.10 13.50 -11.36
N GLN A 352 -3.78 14.64 -11.52
CA GLN A 352 -4.58 14.96 -12.71
C GLN A 352 -5.70 13.96 -13.01
N CYS A 353 -6.31 13.36 -11.98
CA CYS A 353 -7.34 12.34 -12.14
C CYS A 353 -8.73 12.90 -12.49
N GLY A 354 -8.95 14.23 -12.43
CA GLY A 354 -10.23 14.86 -12.77
C GLY A 354 -11.41 14.54 -11.83
N ILE A 355 -11.21 13.80 -10.74
CA ILE A 355 -12.31 13.44 -9.81
C ILE A 355 -12.93 14.68 -9.17
N CYS A 356 -12.11 15.66 -8.76
CA CYS A 356 -12.61 16.89 -8.17
C CYS A 356 -13.45 17.73 -9.15
N THR A 357 -13.16 17.67 -10.46
CA THR A 357 -13.92 18.40 -11.49
C THR A 357 -15.29 17.76 -11.66
N ALA A 358 -15.37 16.43 -11.72
CA ALA A 358 -16.61 15.68 -11.89
C ALA A 358 -17.61 15.85 -10.74
N PHE A 359 -17.10 16.04 -9.52
CA PHE A 359 -17.92 16.18 -8.31
C PHE A 359 -18.17 17.62 -7.88
N CYS A 360 -17.64 18.63 -8.61
CA CYS A 360 -17.92 20.02 -8.29
C CYS A 360 -19.33 20.39 -8.78
N PRO A 361 -20.32 20.62 -7.89
CA PRO A 361 -21.70 20.87 -8.31
C PRO A 361 -21.86 22.19 -9.05
N ASN A 362 -21.07 23.21 -8.69
CA ASN A 362 -21.05 24.50 -9.36
C ASN A 362 -20.03 24.55 -10.50
N GLU A 363 -19.41 23.42 -10.84
CA GLU A 363 -18.53 23.35 -12.00
C GLU A 363 -17.32 24.31 -11.97
N ALA A 364 -16.95 24.78 -10.78
CA ALA A 364 -15.92 25.79 -10.54
C ALA A 364 -14.47 25.29 -10.73
N ILE A 365 -14.26 24.03 -11.10
CA ILE A 365 -12.94 23.40 -11.21
C ILE A 365 -12.82 22.75 -12.58
N GLU A 366 -11.77 23.11 -13.31
CA GLU A 366 -11.41 22.49 -14.58
C GLU A 366 -9.97 21.97 -14.54
N LEU A 367 -9.75 20.86 -15.26
CA LEU A 367 -8.43 20.29 -15.46
C LEU A 367 -8.02 20.66 -16.88
N ARG A 368 -6.77 21.09 -17.06
CA ARG A 368 -6.22 21.39 -18.39
C ARG A 368 -6.45 20.22 -19.35
N ASP A 369 -6.76 20.54 -20.60
CA ASP A 369 -7.08 19.58 -21.68
C ASP A 369 -8.36 18.77 -21.48
N MET A 370 -9.14 19.09 -20.45
CA MET A 370 -10.37 18.40 -20.05
C MET A 370 -11.48 19.40 -19.70
N GLU A 371 -11.45 20.55 -20.38
CA GLU A 371 -12.48 21.57 -20.31
C GLU A 371 -13.84 20.96 -20.66
N LYS A 372 -14.89 21.37 -19.96
CA LYS A 372 -16.20 20.71 -20.09
C LYS A 372 -16.75 20.81 -21.50
N ASP A 373 -16.54 21.96 -22.13
CA ASP A 373 -17.00 22.22 -23.50
C ASP A 373 -16.27 21.34 -24.52
N ARG A 374 -15.02 20.97 -24.26
CA ARG A 374 -14.29 19.98 -25.06
C ARG A 374 -14.93 18.61 -24.96
N ILE A 375 -15.27 18.14 -23.75
CA ILE A 375 -15.89 16.82 -23.56
C ILE A 375 -17.32 16.79 -24.09
N LYS A 376 -18.12 17.83 -23.83
CA LYS A 376 -19.44 18.01 -24.44
C LYS A 376 -19.34 18.02 -25.96
N GLY A 377 -18.34 18.73 -26.49
CA GLY A 377 -17.99 18.71 -27.90
C GLY A 377 -17.76 17.29 -28.40
N LEU A 378 -16.89 16.49 -27.74
CA LEU A 378 -16.62 15.10 -28.12
C LEU A 378 -17.84 14.18 -28.03
N ILE A 379 -18.75 14.42 -27.08
CA ILE A 379 -20.02 13.70 -26.97
C ILE A 379 -20.94 14.08 -28.13
N ALA A 380 -21.04 15.37 -28.44
CA ALA A 380 -21.90 15.92 -29.49
C ALA A 380 -21.33 15.77 -30.91
N ASN A 381 -20.01 15.56 -31.06
CA ASN A 381 -19.34 15.46 -32.36
C ASN A 381 -19.66 14.11 -33.00
N GLU A 382 -20.82 14.05 -33.62
CA GLU A 382 -21.20 13.01 -34.55
C GLU A 382 -20.49 13.26 -35.88
N ARG A 383 -19.91 12.20 -36.45
CA ARG A 383 -19.48 12.26 -37.85
C ARG A 383 -20.74 12.55 -38.67
N LYS A 384 -20.91 13.79 -39.14
CA LYS A 384 -21.95 14.15 -40.10
C LYS A 384 -21.68 13.38 -41.39
N GLY A 385 -22.41 12.28 -41.58
CA GLY A 385 -22.30 11.40 -42.75
C GLY A 385 -22.17 9.91 -42.36
N SER A 386 -23.31 9.21 -42.34
CA SER A 386 -23.49 7.77 -42.59
C SER A 386 -22.71 6.71 -41.80
N ASP A 387 -22.26 6.95 -40.57
CA ASP A 387 -21.92 5.86 -39.63
C ASP A 387 -22.38 6.28 -38.23
N SER A 388 -23.64 6.02 -37.88
CA SER A 388 -24.08 6.07 -36.48
C SER A 388 -23.40 4.91 -35.76
N ALA A 389 -22.42 5.22 -34.91
CA ALA A 389 -21.78 4.18 -34.11
C ALA A 389 -22.80 3.67 -33.08
N PRO A 390 -23.26 2.39 -33.13
CA PRO A 390 -24.24 1.87 -32.19
C PRO A 390 -23.75 1.84 -30.74
N VAL A 391 -22.43 1.95 -30.53
CA VAL A 391 -21.81 1.86 -29.21
C VAL A 391 -21.02 3.13 -28.88
N VAL A 392 -21.36 3.75 -27.75
CA VAL A 392 -20.56 4.84 -27.16
C VAL A 392 -19.70 4.30 -26.02
N VAL A 393 -18.40 4.59 -26.03
CA VAL A 393 -17.46 4.09 -25.03
C VAL A 393 -16.76 5.24 -24.29
N PHE A 394 -16.95 5.35 -22.98
CA PHE A 394 -16.12 6.19 -22.12
C PHE A 394 -14.93 5.38 -21.60
N ALA A 395 -13.72 5.76 -21.99
CA ALA A 395 -12.53 4.95 -21.76
C ALA A 395 -11.53 5.66 -20.84
N CYS A 396 -11.22 5.04 -19.69
CA CYS A 396 -10.16 5.49 -18.80
C CYS A 396 -8.80 5.45 -19.53
N GLU A 397 -8.06 6.56 -19.47
CA GLU A 397 -6.76 6.77 -20.13
C GLU A 397 -5.75 5.65 -19.80
N LYS A 398 -5.81 5.13 -18.57
CA LYS A 398 -4.83 4.16 -18.07
C LYS A 398 -5.20 2.70 -18.34
N SER A 399 -6.42 2.40 -18.78
CA SER A 399 -6.85 1.06 -19.15
C SER A 399 -7.58 1.04 -20.49
N GLY A 400 -8.89 1.34 -20.50
CA GLY A 400 -9.74 1.25 -21.68
C GLY A 400 -9.18 2.00 -22.89
N ALA A 401 -8.65 3.21 -22.72
CA ALA A 401 -8.10 3.98 -23.84
C ALA A 401 -6.83 3.34 -24.42
N ARG A 402 -5.97 2.74 -23.58
CA ARG A 402 -4.78 2.01 -24.06
C ARG A 402 -5.16 0.81 -24.90
N ILE A 403 -6.23 0.11 -24.51
CA ILE A 403 -6.78 -1.00 -25.29
C ILE A 403 -7.27 -0.47 -26.64
N LEU A 404 -8.12 0.56 -26.64
CA LEU A 404 -8.69 1.10 -27.89
C LEU A 404 -7.62 1.66 -28.82
N ASN A 405 -6.60 2.35 -28.29
CA ASN A 405 -5.46 2.84 -29.06
C ASN A 405 -4.55 1.72 -29.60
N SER A 406 -4.60 0.51 -29.03
CA SER A 406 -3.83 -0.64 -29.54
C SER A 406 -4.52 -1.34 -30.72
N ILE A 407 -5.79 -1.03 -30.98
CA ILE A 407 -6.54 -1.59 -32.10
C ILE A 407 -6.09 -0.90 -33.39
N PRO A 408 -5.75 -1.66 -34.45
CA PRO A 408 -5.36 -1.08 -35.74
C PRO A 408 -6.42 -0.12 -36.28
N SER A 409 -6.00 0.98 -36.88
CA SER A 409 -6.91 2.04 -37.31
C SER A 409 -7.89 1.60 -38.42
N GLU A 410 -7.52 0.55 -39.17
CA GLU A 410 -8.29 -0.04 -40.25
C GLU A 410 -9.33 -1.06 -39.76
N ASP A 411 -9.29 -1.43 -38.47
CA ASP A 411 -10.16 -2.43 -37.87
C ASP A 411 -11.63 -1.98 -37.95
N THR A 412 -12.48 -2.84 -38.50
CA THR A 412 -13.91 -2.55 -38.68
C THR A 412 -14.63 -2.33 -37.36
N LEU A 413 -14.09 -2.87 -36.25
CA LEU A 413 -14.61 -2.63 -34.90
C LEU A 413 -14.63 -1.13 -34.55
N LEU A 414 -13.59 -0.39 -34.95
CA LEU A 414 -13.50 1.05 -34.65
C LEU A 414 -14.54 1.88 -35.40
N ARG A 415 -15.13 1.36 -36.50
CA ARG A 415 -16.24 2.01 -37.20
C ARG A 415 -17.56 1.89 -36.46
N ARG A 416 -17.71 0.84 -35.63
CA ARG A 416 -18.92 0.57 -34.83
C ARG A 416 -18.96 1.30 -33.49
N ILE A 417 -17.84 1.88 -33.06
CA ILE A 417 -17.72 2.50 -31.74
C ILE A 417 -17.36 3.98 -31.88
N ARG A 418 -18.03 4.82 -31.08
CA ARG A 418 -17.58 6.18 -30.78
C ARG A 418 -17.01 6.15 -29.38
N TRP A 419 -15.74 6.54 -29.20
CA TRP A 419 -15.14 6.48 -27.88
C TRP A 419 -14.55 7.82 -27.44
N ILE A 420 -14.64 8.08 -26.14
CA ILE A 420 -14.24 9.32 -25.48
C ILE A 420 -13.24 8.94 -24.40
N GLN A 421 -12.03 9.47 -24.52
CA GLN A 421 -11.00 9.28 -23.51
C GLN A 421 -11.28 10.16 -22.29
N LEU A 422 -11.26 9.56 -21.11
CA LEU A 422 -11.29 10.24 -19.82
C LEU A 422 -9.94 10.03 -19.10
N PRO A 423 -9.34 11.03 -18.42
CA PRO A 423 -8.10 10.86 -17.65
C PRO A 423 -8.21 9.73 -16.63
N CYS A 424 -9.40 9.61 -16.04
CA CYS A 424 -9.77 8.56 -15.13
C CYS A 424 -11.25 8.21 -15.33
N GLY A 425 -11.64 6.96 -15.08
CA GLY A 425 -13.06 6.61 -14.94
C GLY A 425 -13.77 7.46 -13.88
N GLY A 426 -13.06 7.92 -12.86
CA GLY A 426 -13.60 8.79 -11.81
C GLY A 426 -13.94 10.21 -12.27
N THR A 427 -13.56 10.61 -13.48
CA THR A 427 -13.97 11.88 -14.11
C THR A 427 -15.37 11.79 -14.75
N LEU A 428 -15.94 10.58 -14.85
CA LEU A 428 -17.25 10.37 -15.45
C LEU A 428 -18.33 11.12 -14.67
N ARG A 429 -19.17 11.87 -15.41
CA ARG A 429 -20.32 12.59 -14.85
C ARG A 429 -21.62 11.90 -15.28
N THR A 430 -22.65 12.00 -14.44
CA THR A 430 -24.02 11.60 -14.81
C THR A 430 -24.47 12.32 -16.09
N GLN A 431 -24.20 13.62 -16.20
CA GLN A 431 -24.55 14.40 -17.39
C GLN A 431 -23.90 13.85 -18.67
N TYR A 432 -22.66 13.35 -18.62
CA TYR A 432 -22.00 12.81 -19.83
C TYR A 432 -22.70 11.55 -20.34
N LEU A 433 -23.15 10.67 -19.45
CA LEU A 433 -23.92 9.48 -19.82
C LEU A 433 -25.29 9.87 -20.39
N LEU A 434 -25.97 10.83 -19.79
CA LEU A 434 -27.27 11.32 -20.27
C LEU A 434 -27.15 12.04 -21.60
N ASP A 435 -26.15 12.91 -21.78
CA ASP A 435 -25.88 13.62 -23.03
C ASP A 435 -25.55 12.64 -24.16
N ALA A 436 -24.80 11.58 -23.87
CA ALA A 436 -24.48 10.54 -24.85
C ALA A 436 -25.72 9.79 -25.37
N ILE A 437 -26.80 9.76 -24.59
CA ILE A 437 -28.08 9.14 -24.96
C ILE A 437 -29.01 10.18 -25.60
N GLY A 438 -29.14 11.36 -24.99
CA GLY A 438 -30.15 12.36 -25.33
C GLY A 438 -29.77 13.33 -26.45
N ASN A 439 -28.48 13.58 -26.68
CA ASN A 439 -28.01 14.52 -27.71
C ASN A 439 -27.51 13.83 -29.00
N ALA A 440 -27.69 12.51 -29.10
CA ALA A 440 -27.30 11.77 -30.28
C ALA A 440 -28.39 11.87 -31.38
N SER A 441 -27.98 11.99 -32.65
CA SER A 441 -28.90 11.93 -33.80
C SER A 441 -29.61 10.58 -33.88
N GLU A 442 -28.94 9.51 -33.42
CA GLU A 442 -29.52 8.18 -33.24
C GLU A 442 -29.21 7.67 -31.83
N ILE A 443 -30.22 7.07 -31.18
CA ILE A 443 -30.10 6.55 -29.82
C ILE A 443 -29.12 5.37 -29.84
N PRO A 444 -28.01 5.43 -29.07
CA PRO A 444 -27.04 4.33 -29.08
C PRO A 444 -27.67 3.07 -28.50
N GLU A 445 -27.36 1.92 -29.08
CA GLU A 445 -27.75 0.62 -28.56
C GLU A 445 -27.07 0.36 -27.19
N ARG A 446 -25.81 0.78 -27.07
CA ARG A 446 -24.99 0.54 -25.87
C ARG A 446 -24.14 1.75 -25.49
N VAL A 447 -24.04 2.00 -24.18
CA VAL A 447 -23.06 2.92 -23.59
C VAL A 447 -22.18 2.13 -22.63
N MET A 448 -20.89 2.05 -22.93
CA MET A 448 -19.92 1.27 -22.16
C MET A 448 -18.95 2.21 -21.44
N VAL A 449 -18.64 1.89 -20.18
CA VAL A 449 -17.61 2.58 -19.40
C VAL A 449 -16.48 1.60 -19.12
N LEU A 450 -15.31 1.81 -19.74
CA LEU A 450 -14.12 1.00 -19.55
C LEU A 450 -13.19 1.67 -18.53
N ALA A 451 -13.03 1.07 -17.34
CA ALA A 451 -12.16 1.59 -16.28
C ALA A 451 -11.26 0.51 -15.68
N CYS A 452 -10.27 0.89 -14.89
CA CYS A 452 -9.31 -0.03 -14.26
C CYS A 452 -10.02 -1.07 -13.37
N HIS A 453 -9.37 -2.21 -13.11
CA HIS A 453 -9.72 -3.01 -11.91
C HIS A 453 -9.56 -2.16 -10.65
N GLU A 454 -10.35 -2.51 -9.63
CA GLU A 454 -10.43 -1.77 -8.37
C GLU A 454 -9.05 -1.63 -7.72
N ASP A 455 -8.36 -2.76 -7.54
CA ASP A 455 -7.01 -2.83 -6.95
C ASP A 455 -5.92 -2.27 -7.87
N ASN A 456 -6.22 -2.10 -9.17
CA ASN A 456 -5.30 -1.53 -10.16
C ASN A 456 -5.59 -0.05 -10.47
N CYS A 457 -6.52 0.58 -9.75
CA CYS A 457 -6.90 1.95 -10.04
C CYS A 457 -5.77 2.92 -9.70
N ARG A 458 -5.18 3.59 -10.70
CA ARG A 458 -4.13 4.60 -10.49
C ARG A 458 -4.59 5.76 -9.61
N SER A 459 -5.86 6.13 -9.73
CA SER A 459 -6.45 7.20 -8.92
C SER A 459 -6.97 6.70 -7.56
N GLY A 460 -6.78 5.42 -7.20
CA GLY A 460 -7.36 4.79 -6.01
C GLY A 460 -8.86 4.56 -6.14
N MET A 461 -9.65 5.64 -6.17
CA MET A 461 -11.12 5.55 -6.12
C MET A 461 -11.83 5.70 -7.48
N GLY A 462 -11.09 5.87 -8.58
CA GLY A 462 -11.66 6.20 -9.88
C GLY A 462 -12.65 5.17 -10.41
N THR A 463 -12.29 3.89 -10.28
CA THR A 463 -13.11 2.74 -10.68
C THR A 463 -14.40 2.64 -9.88
N ILE A 464 -14.30 2.80 -8.55
CA ILE A 464 -15.45 2.74 -7.65
C ILE A 464 -16.44 3.87 -7.99
N LYS A 465 -15.93 5.09 -8.20
CA LYS A 465 -16.74 6.27 -8.55
C LYS A 465 -17.41 6.13 -9.92
N ALA A 466 -16.70 5.60 -10.91
CA ALA A 466 -17.26 5.33 -12.24
C ALA A 466 -18.41 4.33 -12.16
N ARG A 467 -18.21 3.20 -11.46
CA ARG A 467 -19.23 2.17 -11.26
C ARG A 467 -20.48 2.74 -10.58
N ALA A 468 -20.30 3.48 -9.48
CA ALA A 468 -21.41 4.13 -8.77
C ALA A 468 -22.17 5.14 -9.64
N THR A 469 -21.47 5.84 -10.54
CA THR A 469 -22.11 6.79 -11.48
C THR A 469 -22.95 6.05 -12.52
N VAL A 470 -22.44 4.95 -13.08
CA VAL A 470 -23.19 4.10 -14.01
C VAL A 470 -24.44 3.51 -13.36
N GLU A 471 -24.32 2.94 -12.15
CA GLU A 471 -25.45 2.34 -11.44
C GLU A 471 -26.52 3.38 -11.06
N ARG A 472 -26.11 4.61 -10.73
CA ARG A 472 -27.05 5.73 -10.49
C ARG A 472 -27.84 6.08 -11.75
N VAL A 473 -27.19 6.14 -12.91
CA VAL A 473 -27.87 6.46 -14.18
C VAL A 473 -28.80 5.33 -14.59
N LYS A 474 -28.38 4.07 -14.45
CA LYS A 474 -29.28 2.92 -14.68
C LYS A 474 -30.53 3.00 -13.84
N SER A 475 -30.37 3.16 -12.52
CA SER A 475 -31.49 3.28 -11.58
C SER A 475 -32.43 4.43 -11.94
N PHE A 476 -31.88 5.56 -12.39
CA PHE A 476 -32.68 6.69 -12.86
C PHE A 476 -33.47 6.35 -14.14
N LEU A 477 -32.83 5.76 -15.14
CA LEU A 477 -33.50 5.37 -16.39
C LEU A 477 -34.59 4.30 -16.15
N ASP A 478 -34.32 3.33 -15.30
CA ASP A 478 -35.28 2.30 -14.90
C ASP A 478 -36.52 2.94 -14.22
N SER A 479 -36.30 3.94 -13.36
CA SER A 479 -37.39 4.64 -12.66
C SER A 479 -38.34 5.42 -13.59
N VAL A 480 -37.85 5.84 -14.77
CA VAL A 480 -38.65 6.52 -15.79
C VAL A 480 -39.09 5.57 -16.92
N GLY A 481 -38.81 4.27 -16.80
CA GLY A 481 -39.18 3.25 -17.78
C GLY A 481 -38.38 3.32 -19.10
N TRP A 482 -37.19 3.91 -19.09
CA TRP A 482 -36.35 4.05 -20.29
C TRP A 482 -35.39 2.87 -20.46
N ASN A 483 -35.61 2.04 -21.49
CA ASN A 483 -34.85 0.80 -21.74
C ASN A 483 -34.23 0.72 -23.16
N GLN A 484 -34.14 1.84 -23.87
CA GLN A 484 -33.69 1.86 -25.27
C GLN A 484 -32.17 1.72 -25.44
N THR A 485 -31.40 1.97 -24.38
CA THR A 485 -29.93 1.92 -24.40
C THR A 485 -29.42 1.07 -23.24
N LYS A 486 -28.58 0.08 -23.52
CA LYS A 486 -27.92 -0.72 -22.48
C LYS A 486 -26.67 -0.02 -21.97
N ILE A 487 -26.67 0.38 -20.69
CA ILE A 487 -25.49 0.98 -20.06
C ILE A 487 -24.70 -0.07 -19.29
N GLU A 488 -23.38 -0.14 -19.48
CA GLU A 488 -22.53 -1.16 -18.84
C GLU A 488 -21.25 -0.56 -18.28
N PHE A 489 -20.89 -0.97 -17.07
CA PHE A 489 -19.57 -0.73 -16.50
C PHE A 489 -18.71 -1.98 -16.69
N ILE A 490 -17.53 -1.83 -17.29
CA ILE A 490 -16.60 -2.93 -17.53
C ILE A 490 -15.25 -2.58 -16.92
N SER A 491 -14.88 -3.39 -15.93
CA SER A 491 -13.55 -3.36 -15.34
C SER A 491 -12.54 -4.05 -16.26
N THR A 492 -11.43 -3.39 -16.52
CA THR A 492 -10.39 -3.89 -17.42
C THR A 492 -8.97 -3.41 -17.11
N ALA A 493 -7.97 -4.18 -17.51
CA ALA A 493 -6.55 -3.83 -17.57
C ALA A 493 -6.05 -3.67 -19.02
N SER A 494 -4.98 -2.89 -19.21
CA SER A 494 -4.46 -2.57 -20.55
C SER A 494 -4.00 -3.78 -21.39
N ASN A 495 -3.81 -4.94 -20.78
CA ASN A 495 -3.44 -6.20 -21.42
C ASN A 495 -4.64 -7.09 -21.81
N GLU A 496 -5.89 -6.66 -21.56
CA GLU A 496 -7.09 -7.45 -21.88
C GLU A 496 -7.72 -7.10 -23.24
N ALA A 497 -6.92 -6.70 -24.22
CA ALA A 497 -7.42 -6.21 -25.50
C ALA A 497 -8.36 -7.20 -26.20
N GLU A 498 -8.02 -8.48 -26.21
CA GLU A 498 -8.83 -9.52 -26.85
C GLU A 498 -10.21 -9.71 -26.18
N ARG A 499 -10.26 -9.63 -24.85
CA ARG A 499 -11.54 -9.69 -24.10
C ARG A 499 -12.44 -8.51 -24.46
N ILE A 500 -11.88 -7.29 -24.51
CA ILE A 500 -12.64 -6.09 -24.85
C ILE A 500 -13.08 -6.11 -26.32
N ARG A 501 -12.22 -6.56 -27.25
CA ARG A 501 -12.59 -6.75 -28.67
C ARG A 501 -13.80 -7.66 -28.82
N LYS A 502 -13.82 -8.81 -28.12
CA LYS A 502 -14.98 -9.72 -28.12
C LYS A 502 -16.25 -9.08 -27.57
N LEU A 503 -16.15 -8.28 -26.50
CA LEU A 503 -17.30 -7.60 -25.91
C LEU A 503 -17.87 -6.49 -26.80
N LEU A 504 -17.01 -5.80 -27.54
CA LEU A 504 -17.42 -4.79 -28.53
C LEU A 504 -17.98 -5.44 -29.81
N ALA A 505 -17.46 -6.62 -30.19
CA ALA A 505 -17.92 -7.36 -31.37
C ALA A 505 -19.21 -8.16 -31.12
N ALA A 506 -19.48 -8.56 -29.88
CA ALA A 506 -20.74 -9.18 -29.46
C ALA A 506 -21.85 -8.10 -29.40
N SER A 507 -22.30 -7.66 -30.58
CA SER A 507 -23.49 -6.82 -30.78
C SER A 507 -24.15 -7.22 -32.10
#